data_AF-A0AAE4NWK1-F1
#
_entry.id   AF-A0AAE4NWK1-F1
#
_cell.length_a   1.000
_cell.length_b   1.000
_cell.length_c   1.000
_cell.angle_alpha   90.00
_cell.angle_beta   90.00
_cell.angle_gamma   90.00
#
_symmetry.space_group_name_H-M   'P 1'
#
loop_
_entity.id
_entity.type
_entity.pdbx_description
1 polymer ?
#
loop_
_entity_poly.entity_id
_entity_poly.type
_entity_poly.pdbx_seq_one_letter_code
_entity_poly.pdbx_strand_id
1 'polypeptide(L)'
;MFEAIITRLLKLKAPSTRKLKIPLAGIRAFKIILESEEISTPEVAVEIAVAEFSRYSEGDPQVISDFKKILVREFSGVTNAKLLKKKAKALKEIWEIEARTLAIKNKRNKWLSIRVTEEEYNSISKQAEEEGLDISNYIRKRLGLEYRS
;
A
#
# COMPACT_ATOMS: atom_id res chain seq x y z
N MET A 1 -3.79 -0.13 -10.32
CA MET A 1 -5.26 -0.28 -10.30
C MET A 1 -5.85 0.20 -8.98
N PHE A 2 -5.30 -0.23 -7.86
CA PHE A 2 -5.75 0.12 -6.51
C PHE A 2 -4.98 1.28 -5.89
N GLU A 3 -3.92 1.77 -6.53
CA GLU A 3 -3.01 2.80 -6.02
C GLU A 3 -3.71 3.99 -5.34
N ALA A 4 -4.72 4.58 -5.97
CA ALA A 4 -5.46 5.73 -5.42
C ALA A 4 -6.21 5.36 -4.13
N ILE A 5 -6.88 4.20 -4.12
CA ILE A 5 -7.61 3.66 -2.97
C ILE A 5 -6.63 3.37 -1.84
N ILE A 6 -5.53 2.67 -2.13
CA ILE A 6 -4.51 2.30 -1.14
C ILE A 6 -3.85 3.56 -0.56
N THR A 7 -3.52 4.54 -1.41
CA THR A 7 -2.94 5.81 -0.96
C THR A 7 -3.88 6.53 -0.01
N ARG A 8 -5.18 6.57 -0.32
CA ARG A 8 -6.18 7.18 0.55
C ARG A 8 -6.34 6.42 1.87
N LEU A 9 -6.42 5.09 1.84
CA LEU A 9 -6.45 4.26 3.05
C LEU A 9 -5.22 4.47 3.94
N LEU A 10 -4.02 4.58 3.35
CA LEU A 10 -2.79 4.87 4.09
C LEU A 10 -2.81 6.26 4.74
N LYS A 11 -3.38 7.27 4.06
CA LYS A 11 -3.56 8.63 4.61
C LYS A 11 -4.57 8.65 5.77
N LEU A 12 -5.65 7.88 5.65
CA LEU A 12 -6.66 7.70 6.69
C LEU A 12 -6.12 6.89 7.88
N LYS A 13 -4.88 6.35 7.82
CA LYS A 13 -4.31 5.45 8.82
C LYS A 13 -5.16 4.19 9.04
N ALA A 14 -5.83 3.73 8.00
CA ALA A 14 -6.65 2.53 8.03
C ALA A 14 -5.86 1.33 8.60
N PRO A 15 -6.52 0.40 9.31
CA PRO A 15 -5.88 -0.77 9.88
C PRO A 15 -5.02 -1.51 8.86
N SER A 16 -3.78 -1.81 9.22
CA SER A 16 -2.81 -2.44 8.31
C SER A 16 -2.06 -3.58 8.98
N THR A 17 -1.59 -4.52 8.16
CA THR A 17 -0.72 -5.60 8.66
C THR A 17 0.64 -5.03 9.07
N ARG A 18 1.03 -5.18 10.35
CA ARG A 18 2.29 -4.62 10.89
C ARG A 18 3.51 -4.97 10.03
N LYS A 19 3.59 -6.19 9.50
CA LYS A 19 4.73 -6.67 8.72
C LYS A 19 4.91 -5.94 7.38
N LEU A 20 3.81 -5.53 6.72
CA LEU A 20 3.87 -5.04 5.33
C LEU A 20 3.17 -3.70 5.10
N LYS A 21 2.59 -3.09 6.14
CA LYS A 21 1.75 -1.88 6.05
C LYS A 21 0.70 -1.94 4.93
N ILE A 22 0.19 -3.14 4.66
CA ILE A 22 -0.85 -3.35 3.64
C ILE A 22 -2.20 -3.07 4.32
N PRO A 23 -3.05 -2.18 3.75
CA PRO A 23 -4.38 -1.95 4.30
C PRO A 23 -5.20 -3.25 4.35
N LEU A 24 -5.75 -3.55 5.53
CA LEU A 24 -6.52 -4.76 5.79
C LEU A 24 -7.83 -4.80 5.01
N ALA A 25 -8.41 -3.64 4.69
CA ALA A 25 -9.68 -3.51 4.00
C ALA A 25 -9.73 -4.35 2.72
N GLY A 26 -8.77 -4.16 1.80
CA GLY A 26 -8.73 -4.94 0.56
C GLY A 26 -8.44 -6.42 0.79
N ILE A 27 -7.52 -6.76 1.69
CA ILE A 27 -7.19 -8.18 1.99
C ILE A 27 -8.43 -8.92 2.50
N ARG A 28 -9.18 -8.32 3.44
CA ARG A 28 -10.39 -8.92 4.02
C ARG A 28 -11.51 -9.04 2.97
N ALA A 29 -11.72 -7.99 2.18
CA ALA A 29 -12.70 -7.99 1.09
C ALA A 29 -12.47 -9.09 0.04
N PHE A 30 -11.22 -9.39 -0.31
CA PHE A 30 -10.95 -10.51 -1.22
C PHE A 30 -11.00 -11.87 -0.51
N LYS A 31 -10.60 -11.96 0.75
CA LYS A 31 -10.70 -13.20 1.53
C LYS A 31 -12.14 -13.67 1.67
N ILE A 32 -13.07 -12.77 1.96
CA ILE A 32 -14.49 -13.13 2.11
C ILE A 32 -15.05 -13.71 0.80
N ILE A 33 -14.59 -13.23 -0.37
CA ILE A 33 -14.96 -13.83 -1.66
C ILE A 33 -14.40 -15.26 -1.80
N LEU A 34 -13.15 -15.47 -1.40
CA LEU A 34 -12.48 -16.77 -1.54
C LEU A 34 -13.12 -17.82 -0.61
N GLU A 35 -13.46 -17.42 0.61
CA GLU A 35 -13.99 -18.26 1.67
C GLU A 35 -15.51 -18.49 1.55
N SER A 36 -16.26 -17.59 0.90
CA SER A 36 -17.71 -17.74 0.75
C SER A 36 -18.10 -18.90 -0.17
N GLU A 37 -19.03 -19.73 0.29
CA GLU A 37 -19.66 -20.80 -0.49
C GLU A 37 -20.86 -20.29 -1.30
N GLU A 38 -21.40 -19.12 -0.95
CA GLU A 38 -22.66 -18.56 -1.47
C GLU A 38 -22.47 -17.73 -2.75
N ILE A 39 -21.24 -17.57 -3.24
CA ILE A 39 -20.96 -16.72 -4.40
C ILE A 39 -21.30 -17.46 -5.69
N SER A 40 -22.52 -17.20 -6.17
CA SER A 40 -23.04 -17.70 -7.44
C SER A 40 -22.91 -16.68 -8.56
N THR A 41 -22.87 -15.37 -8.26
CA THR A 41 -22.82 -14.30 -9.28
C THR A 41 -21.78 -13.20 -8.97
N PRO A 42 -21.32 -12.46 -10.01
CA PRO A 42 -20.51 -11.26 -9.86
C PRO A 42 -21.10 -10.23 -8.90
N GLU A 43 -22.40 -9.99 -8.96
CA GLU A 43 -23.09 -8.97 -8.18
C GLU A 43 -23.01 -9.30 -6.68
N VAL A 44 -23.29 -10.55 -6.32
CA VAL A 44 -23.18 -11.04 -4.93
C VAL A 44 -21.74 -10.92 -4.43
N ALA A 45 -20.75 -11.26 -5.26
CA ALA A 45 -19.35 -11.13 -4.87
C ALA A 45 -18.93 -9.66 -4.63
N VAL A 46 -19.40 -8.74 -5.48
CA VAL A 46 -19.17 -7.30 -5.31
C VAL A 46 -19.80 -6.82 -4.01
N GLU A 47 -21.06 -7.17 -3.75
CA GLU A 47 -21.77 -6.74 -2.55
C GLU A 47 -21.08 -7.21 -1.27
N ILE A 48 -20.74 -8.50 -1.19
CA ILE A 48 -20.06 -9.08 -0.02
C ILE A 48 -18.69 -8.42 0.20
N ALA A 49 -17.91 -8.24 -0.87
CA ALA A 49 -16.60 -7.61 -0.75
C ALA A 49 -16.69 -6.12 -0.40
N VAL A 50 -17.65 -5.37 -0.95
CA VAL A 50 -17.86 -3.96 -0.61
C VAL A 50 -18.34 -3.81 0.83
N ALA A 51 -19.26 -4.66 1.28
CA ALA A 51 -19.72 -4.68 2.66
C ALA A 51 -18.55 -4.93 3.63
N GLU A 52 -17.73 -5.94 3.37
CA GLU A 52 -16.56 -6.21 4.20
C GLU A 52 -15.52 -5.09 4.11
N PHE A 53 -15.26 -4.55 2.92
CA PHE A 53 -14.31 -3.45 2.71
C PHE A 53 -14.71 -2.20 3.52
N SER A 54 -16.00 -1.86 3.51
CA SER A 54 -16.53 -0.66 4.17
C SER A 54 -16.27 -0.63 5.68
N ARG A 55 -16.23 -1.81 6.33
CA ARG A 55 -15.93 -1.96 7.77
C ARG A 55 -14.53 -1.52 8.14
N TYR A 56 -13.59 -1.58 7.20
CA TYR A 56 -12.16 -1.27 7.43
C TYR A 56 -11.69 -0.03 6.68
N SER A 57 -12.54 0.61 5.88
CA SER A 57 -12.24 1.85 5.16
C SER A 57 -12.68 3.12 5.90
N GLU A 58 -12.99 3.00 7.21
CA GLU A 58 -13.50 4.09 8.05
C GLU A 58 -14.75 4.78 7.47
N GLY A 59 -15.53 4.05 6.64
CA GLY A 59 -16.73 4.58 6.01
C GLY A 59 -16.51 5.65 4.93
N ASP A 60 -15.28 5.88 4.43
CA ASP A 60 -15.04 6.86 3.36
C ASP A 60 -15.82 6.51 2.07
N PRO A 61 -16.85 7.28 1.69
CA PRO A 61 -17.74 6.91 0.59
C PRO A 61 -17.05 6.89 -0.77
N GLN A 62 -16.04 7.75 -0.96
CA GLN A 62 -15.29 7.83 -2.21
C GLN A 62 -14.42 6.59 -2.39
N VAL A 63 -13.71 6.17 -1.34
CA VAL A 63 -12.87 4.97 -1.36
C VAL A 63 -13.72 3.72 -1.63
N ILE A 64 -14.89 3.63 -0.99
CA ILE A 64 -15.84 2.52 -1.18
C ILE A 64 -16.37 2.50 -2.62
N SER A 65 -16.76 3.67 -3.15
CA SER A 65 -17.26 3.81 -4.53
C SER A 65 -16.22 3.40 -5.56
N ASP A 66 -14.98 3.86 -5.40
CA ASP A 66 -13.89 3.53 -6.31
C ASP A 66 -13.53 2.05 -6.25
N PHE A 67 -13.54 1.45 -5.05
CA PHE A 67 -13.35 0.01 -4.89
C PHE A 67 -14.46 -0.79 -5.59
N LYS A 68 -15.73 -0.41 -5.39
CA LYS A 68 -16.88 -1.03 -6.06
C LYS A 68 -16.74 -0.97 -7.59
N LYS A 69 -16.39 0.20 -8.15
CA LYS A 69 -16.21 0.36 -9.60
C LYS A 69 -15.14 -0.56 -10.16
N ILE A 70 -14.02 -0.73 -9.45
CA ILE A 70 -12.99 -1.69 -9.85
C ILE A 70 -13.56 -3.11 -9.85
N LEU A 71 -14.21 -3.53 -8.76
CA LEU A 71 -14.75 -4.90 -8.68
C LEU A 71 -15.82 -5.20 -9.73
N VAL A 72 -16.64 -4.22 -10.12
CA VAL A 72 -17.64 -4.38 -11.18
C VAL A 72 -17.00 -4.49 -12.57
N ARG A 73 -15.88 -3.80 -12.81
CA ARG A 73 -15.14 -3.84 -14.08
C ARG A 73 -14.29 -5.09 -14.22
N GLU A 74 -13.52 -5.40 -13.18
CA GLU A 74 -13.08 -6.78 -12.92
C GLU A 74 -14.36 -7.63 -12.72
N PHE A 75 -14.41 -8.94 -12.59
CA PHE A 75 -15.71 -9.69 -12.54
C PHE A 75 -16.77 -9.51 -13.68
N SER A 76 -16.83 -8.41 -14.45
CA SER A 76 -17.68 -8.29 -15.63
C SER A 76 -17.38 -9.42 -16.61
N GLY A 77 -18.45 -10.03 -17.13
CA GLY A 77 -18.38 -11.20 -18.01
C GLY A 77 -17.95 -12.50 -17.33
N VAL A 78 -17.77 -12.53 -16.00
CA VAL A 78 -17.44 -13.77 -15.28
C VAL A 78 -18.73 -14.47 -14.88
N THR A 79 -19.01 -15.62 -15.50
CA THR A 79 -20.26 -16.38 -15.29
C THR A 79 -20.11 -17.55 -14.32
N ASN A 80 -18.87 -17.89 -13.92
CA ASN A 80 -18.58 -19.08 -13.12
C ASN A 80 -17.92 -18.69 -11.79
N ALA A 81 -18.46 -19.20 -10.68
CA ALA A 81 -17.95 -19.02 -9.32
C ALA A 81 -16.45 -19.37 -9.19
N LYS A 82 -15.97 -20.44 -9.84
CA LYS A 82 -14.55 -20.84 -9.83
C LYS A 82 -13.67 -19.80 -10.51
N LEU A 83 -14.12 -19.22 -11.61
CA LEU A 83 -13.41 -18.12 -12.30
C LEU A 83 -13.44 -16.85 -11.46
N LEU A 84 -14.56 -16.58 -10.78
CA LEU A 84 -14.70 -15.45 -9.89
C LEU A 84 -13.71 -15.53 -8.72
N LYS A 85 -13.64 -16.68 -8.04
CA LYS A 85 -12.64 -16.92 -6.98
C LYS A 85 -11.21 -16.80 -7.49
N LYS A 86 -10.90 -17.32 -8.70
CA LYS A 86 -9.59 -17.13 -9.32
C LYS A 86 -9.27 -15.66 -9.56
N LYS A 87 -10.24 -14.89 -10.07
CA LYS A 87 -10.08 -13.45 -10.32
C LYS A 87 -9.92 -12.68 -9.01
N ALA A 88 -10.71 -12.99 -7.98
CA ALA A 88 -10.57 -12.41 -6.64
C ALA A 88 -9.20 -12.70 -6.01
N LYS A 89 -8.66 -13.92 -6.20
CA LYS A 89 -7.30 -14.27 -5.78
C LYS A 89 -6.26 -13.39 -6.48
N ALA A 90 -6.36 -13.22 -7.80
CA ALA A 90 -5.46 -12.37 -8.55
C ALA A 90 -5.53 -10.90 -8.10
N LEU A 91 -6.74 -10.37 -7.88
CA LEU A 91 -6.92 -9.00 -7.38
C LEU A 91 -6.32 -8.80 -5.98
N LYS A 92 -6.44 -9.80 -5.10
CA LYS A 92 -5.78 -9.81 -3.79
C LYS A 92 -4.26 -9.72 -3.92
N GLU A 93 -3.66 -10.50 -4.81
CA GLU A 93 -2.21 -10.49 -5.04
C GLU A 93 -1.76 -9.12 -5.59
N ILE A 94 -2.49 -8.56 -6.56
CA ILE A 94 -2.23 -7.22 -7.11
C ILE A 94 -2.32 -6.16 -5.99
N TRP A 95 -3.36 -6.21 -5.15
CA TRP A 95 -3.52 -5.31 -4.01
C TRP A 95 -2.32 -5.37 -3.06
N GLU A 96 -1.88 -6.58 -2.70
CA GLU A 96 -0.74 -6.77 -1.81
C GLU A 96 0.55 -6.21 -2.42
N ILE A 97 0.78 -6.41 -3.72
CA ILE A 97 1.95 -5.88 -4.43
C ILE A 97 1.92 -4.36 -4.46
N GLU A 98 0.82 -3.75 -4.92
CA GLU A 98 0.68 -2.29 -5.00
C GLU A 98 0.85 -1.64 -3.61
N ALA A 99 0.25 -2.24 -2.57
CA ALA A 99 0.37 -1.74 -1.21
C ALA A 99 1.80 -1.82 -0.66
N ARG A 100 2.53 -2.91 -0.94
CA ARG A 100 3.95 -3.02 -0.56
C ARG A 100 4.78 -1.96 -1.26
N THR A 101 4.58 -1.77 -2.56
CA THR A 101 5.32 -0.78 -3.36
C THR A 101 5.10 0.64 -2.83
N LEU A 102 3.84 1.01 -2.55
CA LEU A 102 3.50 2.30 -1.97
C LEU A 102 4.09 2.48 -0.56
N ALA A 103 4.03 1.45 0.28
CA ALA A 103 4.62 1.49 1.62
C ALA A 103 6.15 1.66 1.58
N ILE A 104 6.84 1.03 0.62
CA ILE A 104 8.29 1.18 0.40
C ILE A 104 8.61 2.62 -0.06
N LYS A 105 7.86 3.15 -1.03
CA LYS A 105 8.01 4.54 -1.49
C LYS A 105 7.84 5.53 -0.33
N ASN A 106 6.85 5.29 0.52
CA ASN A 106 6.60 6.13 1.69
C ASN A 106 7.69 5.99 2.77
N LYS A 107 8.32 4.81 2.94
CA LYS A 107 9.50 4.63 3.81
C LYS A 107 10.73 5.37 3.29
N ARG A 108 11.00 5.31 1.98
CA ARG A 108 12.14 6.02 1.35
C ARG A 108 12.03 7.55 1.52
N ASN A 109 10.81 8.07 1.58
CA ASN A 109 10.55 9.50 1.72
C ASN A 109 10.50 10.00 3.18
N LYS A 110 10.78 9.15 4.17
CA LYS A 110 10.73 9.56 5.57
C LYS A 110 12.03 10.28 5.95
N TRP A 111 11.93 11.57 6.25
CA TRP A 111 13.02 12.37 6.81
C TRP A 111 13.25 12.01 8.28
N LEU A 112 14.51 11.81 8.66
CA LEU A 112 14.93 11.62 10.05
C LEU A 112 15.63 12.90 10.49
N SER A 113 15.16 13.52 11.58
CA SER A 113 15.89 14.60 12.24
C SER A 113 16.84 13.99 13.29
N ILE A 114 18.12 14.33 13.19
CA ILE A 114 19.15 13.94 14.15
C ILE A 114 19.61 15.24 14.83
N ARG A 115 19.76 15.21 16.15
CA ARG A 115 20.39 16.31 16.89
C ARG A 115 21.88 16.02 17.01
N VAL A 116 22.69 16.99 16.64
CA VAL A 116 24.16 16.97 16.73
C VAL A 116 24.60 18.26 17.42
N THR A 117 25.81 18.28 17.97
CA THR A 117 26.41 19.53 18.46
C THR A 117 26.80 20.41 17.27
N GLU A 118 27.03 21.70 17.54
CA GLU A 118 27.47 22.65 16.51
C GLU A 118 28.84 22.27 15.93
N GLU A 119 29.76 21.79 16.77
CA GLU A 119 31.08 21.31 16.35
C GLU A 119 30.98 20.09 15.42
N GLU A 120 30.13 19.12 15.78
CA GLU A 120 29.88 17.93 14.95
C GLU A 120 29.25 18.32 13.61
N TYR A 121 28.27 19.23 13.62
CA TYR A 121 27.63 19.72 12.41
C TYR A 121 28.63 20.38 11.47
N ASN A 122 29.46 21.30 11.99
CA ASN A 122 30.45 22.03 11.20
C ASN A 122 31.50 21.09 10.60
N SER A 123 31.97 20.11 11.38
CA SER A 123 32.89 19.08 10.91
C SER A 123 32.30 18.25 9.77
N ILE A 124 31.07 17.75 9.93
CA ILE A 124 30.38 16.95 8.92
C ILE A 124 30.10 17.77 7.66
N SER A 125 29.66 19.04 7.82
CA SER A 125 29.36 19.92 6.69
C SER A 125 30.60 20.17 5.84
N LYS A 126 31.74 20.48 6.48
CA LYS A 126 33.01 20.71 5.79
C LYS A 126 33.48 19.47 5.03
N GLN A 127 33.43 18.30 5.66
CA GLN A 127 33.81 17.04 5.01
C GLN A 127 32.88 16.66 3.85
N ALA A 128 31.59 16.95 3.96
CA ALA A 128 30.62 16.73 2.89
C ALA A 128 30.94 17.64 1.68
N GLU A 129 31.21 18.92 1.92
CA GLU A 129 31.61 19.88 0.88
C GLU A 129 32.92 19.49 0.18
N GLU A 130 33.93 19.04 0.94
CA GLU A 130 35.20 18.56 0.39
C GLU A 130 35.02 17.37 -0.56
N GLU A 131 34.02 16.52 -0.31
CA GLU A 131 33.66 15.39 -1.17
C GLU A 131 32.64 15.74 -2.27
N GLY A 132 32.17 16.99 -2.34
CA GLY A 132 31.15 17.43 -3.29
C GLY A 132 29.77 16.80 -3.05
N LEU A 133 29.48 16.39 -1.81
CA LEU A 133 28.24 15.73 -1.40
C LEU A 133 27.42 16.64 -0.49
N ASP A 134 26.10 16.51 -0.52
CA ASP A 134 25.28 17.05 0.57
C ASP A 134 25.47 16.21 1.85
N ILE A 135 25.16 16.80 3.01
CA ILE A 135 25.32 16.17 4.33
C ILE A 135 24.61 14.80 4.40
N SER A 136 23.44 14.65 3.78
CA SER A 136 22.70 13.38 3.83
C SER A 136 23.38 12.29 3.00
N ASN A 137 23.87 12.63 1.82
CA ASN A 137 24.59 11.72 0.94
C ASN A 137 25.99 11.38 1.49
N TYR A 138 26.67 12.36 2.09
CA TYR A 138 27.90 12.12 2.83
C TYR A 138 27.70 11.10 3.95
N ILE A 139 26.68 11.28 4.79
CA ILE A 139 26.37 10.33 5.87
C ILE A 139 26.02 8.94 5.31
N ARG A 140 25.22 8.85 4.24
CA ARG A 140 24.88 7.55 3.61
C ARG A 140 26.12 6.82 3.11
N LYS A 141 27.03 7.53 2.44
CA LYS A 141 28.32 7.00 1.97
C LYS A 141 29.15 6.46 3.13
N ARG A 142 29.31 7.24 4.20
CA ARG A 142 30.04 6.81 5.41
C ARG A 142 29.43 5.59 6.10
N LEU A 143 28.11 5.40 6.00
CA LEU A 143 27.39 4.24 6.52
C LEU A 143 27.33 3.04 5.56
N GLY A 144 27.92 3.13 4.36
CA GLY A 144 27.83 2.08 3.34
C GLY A 144 26.42 1.86 2.78
N LEU A 145 25.55 2.87 2.86
CA LEU A 145 24.16 2.85 2.40
C LEU A 145 24.01 3.45 0.99
N GLU A 146 25.06 3.37 0.18
CA GLU A 146 25.07 3.94 -1.17
C GLU A 146 24.00 3.29 -2.06
N TYR A 147 23.42 4.10 -2.96
CA TYR A 147 22.51 3.58 -3.98
C TYR A 147 23.32 2.71 -4.93
N ARG A 148 23.14 1.38 -4.87
CA ARG A 148 23.63 0.50 -5.92
C ARG A 148 22.87 0.84 -7.21
N SER A 149 23.62 1.32 -8.20
CA SER A 149 23.18 1.58 -9.58
C SER A 149 22.63 0.33 -10.25
#